data_AF-A0A7V6ARA2-F1
#
_entry.id   AF-A0A7V6ARA2-F1
#
_cell.length_a   1.000
_cell.length_b   1.000
_cell.length_c   1.000
_cell.angle_alpha   90.00
_cell.angle_beta   90.00
_cell.angle_gamma   90.00
#
_symmetry.space_group_name_H-M   'P 1'
#
loop_
_entity.id
_entity.type
_entity.pdbx_description
1 polymer ?
#
loop_
_entity_poly.entity_id
_entity_poly.type
_entity_poly.pdbx_seq_one_letter_code
_entity_poly.pdbx_strand_id
1 'polypeptide(L)'
;MSDFLHERFNRRPRGIWLTERIWEPQLPSLLVDAGVEFTITDDYHFKSVGITGDKLLGHYSTEDAGKRIDIFPVSEDLRYSIPFAGPEESVEFLIRGADVSGRRLFVFGDDGEKFGLWPGTHKWVWDEGWMKNFVEEIIANRDLIKLTTFGDWIDKHPPMGTVYLPTISYFEMSEWTLPSELSSKFADKVHQLRDSGDLEDWRPFLKGGYWRGFLAKYPESAWMHKRMLRASKKILENNSPGEDAKRALYRAQCNCAYWHGVFGGLYLPHLRRGVFDNIIRAERLAGGDSTALSFERDDIDCDGFDEVFLGNGDLQVFIKPSDGGKIYEIDIMHCERNIVDTLSRRPEGYHGKVQHSTDGETDGSASIHDIVRSKEAGLQNMLHYDWFERKFLVDHILEQSATPQDLRNCEFRDLGDFASLPFDVILGPERIRDTTRVVLRRNGGFIHNGKRLPLNIEKTISLDSSGKLSAVYELKNPNAEQIELKFAVETHLSLMSRDNPAVHFFIPRESPHKIRPGEMLEFAEVENYALIDEADGFALEAEFDSAEIWMFPIETVSNSESGFERVYQETSLVHIWQIAIKGGASRKLKLEWNIRAK
;
A
#
# COMPACT_ATOMS: atom_id res chain seq x y z
N MET A 1 -3.63 -22.97 -7.82
CA MET A 1 -4.06 -23.47 -6.50
C MET A 1 -4.83 -24.79 -6.61
N SER A 2 -5.85 -24.90 -7.46
CA SER A 2 -6.65 -26.13 -7.60
C SER A 2 -5.82 -27.37 -7.93
N ASP A 3 -4.82 -27.24 -8.82
CA ASP A 3 -3.92 -28.35 -9.15
C ASP A 3 -3.02 -28.73 -7.96
N PHE A 4 -2.46 -27.74 -7.26
CA PHE A 4 -1.68 -27.96 -6.04
C PHE A 4 -2.49 -28.72 -4.98
N LEU A 5 -3.76 -28.34 -4.76
CA LEU A 5 -4.64 -29.03 -3.82
C LEU A 5 -5.01 -30.44 -4.30
N HIS A 6 -5.25 -30.64 -5.60
CA HIS A 6 -5.53 -31.95 -6.17
C HIS A 6 -4.32 -32.88 -6.02
N GLU A 7 -3.11 -32.44 -6.34
CA GLU A 7 -1.87 -33.21 -6.20
C GLU A 7 -1.60 -33.61 -4.73
N ARG A 8 -1.88 -32.70 -3.79
CA ARG A 8 -1.62 -32.91 -2.35
C ARG A 8 -2.68 -33.76 -1.66
N PHE A 9 -3.95 -33.55 -2.00
CA PHE A 9 -5.09 -34.10 -1.24
C PHE A 9 -5.97 -35.05 -2.06
N ASN A 10 -5.63 -35.31 -3.33
CA ASN A 10 -6.41 -36.12 -4.28
C ASN A 10 -7.88 -35.68 -4.38
N ARG A 11 -8.11 -34.36 -4.22
CA ARG A 11 -9.42 -33.71 -4.25
C ARG A 11 -9.28 -32.35 -4.91
N ARG A 12 -10.04 -32.14 -5.98
CA ARG A 12 -10.14 -30.82 -6.60
C ARG A 12 -11.12 -29.98 -5.78
N PRO A 13 -10.76 -28.75 -5.36
CA PRO A 13 -11.67 -27.89 -4.63
C PRO A 13 -12.85 -27.50 -5.53
N ARG A 14 -14.07 -27.52 -4.97
CA ARG A 14 -15.30 -27.02 -5.62
C ARG A 14 -15.60 -25.57 -5.23
N GLY A 15 -15.09 -25.12 -4.08
CA GLY A 15 -15.32 -23.78 -3.57
C GLY A 15 -14.05 -22.97 -3.38
N ILE A 16 -14.23 -21.66 -3.23
CA ILE A 16 -13.14 -20.72 -2.94
C ILE A 16 -13.51 -19.82 -1.76
N TRP A 17 -12.53 -19.55 -0.89
CA TRP A 17 -12.59 -18.42 0.03
C TRP A 17 -12.35 -17.14 -0.76
N LEU A 18 -13.33 -16.24 -0.76
CA LEU A 18 -13.17 -14.93 -1.39
C LEU A 18 -12.26 -14.08 -0.49
N THR A 19 -11.01 -13.89 -0.91
CA THR A 19 -10.02 -13.12 -0.14
C THR A 19 -10.53 -11.73 0.19
N GLU A 20 -10.44 -11.33 1.46
CA GLU A 20 -11.05 -10.12 2.01
C GLU A 20 -12.56 -9.95 1.74
N ARG A 21 -13.24 -11.03 1.36
CA ARG A 21 -14.66 -11.10 1.01
C ARG A 21 -15.08 -9.96 0.06
N ILE A 22 -14.18 -9.52 -0.82
CA ILE A 22 -14.46 -8.43 -1.77
C ILE A 22 -15.35 -8.96 -2.89
N TRP A 23 -16.62 -8.59 -2.88
CA TRP A 23 -17.57 -8.98 -3.90
C TRP A 23 -17.65 -7.93 -5.02
N GLU A 24 -17.63 -8.39 -6.28
CA GLU A 24 -18.01 -7.61 -7.45
C GLU A 24 -19.00 -8.40 -8.31
N PRO A 25 -20.01 -7.75 -8.94
CA PRO A 25 -21.05 -8.45 -9.70
C PRO A 25 -20.55 -9.35 -10.83
N GLN A 26 -19.35 -9.11 -11.36
CA GLN A 26 -18.74 -9.91 -12.43
C GLN A 26 -17.99 -11.16 -11.94
N LEU A 27 -17.76 -11.30 -10.63
CA LEU A 27 -17.05 -12.46 -10.09
C LEU A 27 -17.67 -13.82 -10.47
N PRO A 28 -19.00 -14.01 -10.54
CA PRO A 28 -19.57 -15.31 -10.89
C PRO A 28 -19.04 -15.85 -12.21
N SER A 29 -18.93 -15.02 -13.24
CA SER A 29 -18.47 -15.47 -14.56
C SER A 29 -17.00 -15.89 -14.55
N LEU A 30 -16.15 -15.14 -13.82
CA LEU A 30 -14.72 -15.45 -13.63
C LEU A 30 -14.51 -16.72 -12.80
N LEU A 31 -15.30 -16.89 -11.73
CA LEU A 31 -15.21 -18.05 -10.84
C LEU A 31 -15.64 -19.34 -11.53
N VAL A 32 -16.72 -19.31 -12.31
CA VAL A 32 -17.15 -20.47 -13.12
C VAL A 32 -16.09 -20.87 -14.14
N ASP A 33 -15.45 -19.90 -14.80
CA ASP A 33 -14.35 -20.18 -15.75
C ASP A 33 -13.14 -20.82 -15.07
N ALA A 34 -12.92 -20.54 -13.79
CA ALA A 34 -11.91 -21.19 -12.96
C ALA A 34 -12.33 -22.57 -12.40
N GLY A 35 -13.57 -23.01 -12.68
CA GLY A 35 -14.15 -24.26 -12.18
C GLY A 35 -14.60 -24.21 -10.72
N VAL A 36 -14.97 -23.02 -10.22
CA VAL A 36 -15.53 -22.80 -8.88
C VAL A 36 -17.05 -22.87 -8.95
N GLU A 37 -17.65 -23.65 -8.05
CA GLU A 37 -19.10 -23.85 -7.93
C GLU A 37 -19.74 -22.99 -6.84
N PHE A 38 -18.98 -22.68 -5.78
CA PHE A 38 -19.47 -21.85 -4.68
C PHE A 38 -18.39 -21.00 -4.01
N THR A 39 -18.80 -19.95 -3.34
CA THR A 39 -17.93 -19.13 -2.48
C THR A 39 -18.65 -18.74 -1.19
N ILE A 40 -17.93 -18.08 -0.30
CA ILE A 40 -18.45 -17.61 0.98
C ILE A 40 -18.19 -16.11 1.11
N THR A 41 -19.17 -15.39 1.65
CA THR A 41 -19.13 -13.94 1.91
C THR A 41 -19.78 -13.66 3.26
N ASP A 42 -19.56 -12.49 3.85
CA ASP A 42 -20.20 -12.14 5.12
C ASP A 42 -21.72 -11.94 4.99
N ASP A 43 -22.46 -12.24 6.06
CA ASP A 43 -23.90 -11.96 6.18
C ASP A 43 -24.25 -10.49 5.90
N TYR A 44 -23.33 -9.55 6.15
CA TYR A 44 -23.47 -8.14 5.78
C TYR A 44 -23.77 -7.95 4.29
N HIS A 45 -23.22 -8.80 3.41
CA HIS A 45 -23.54 -8.77 1.99
C HIS A 45 -25.03 -8.96 1.73
N PHE A 46 -25.62 -9.92 2.43
CA PHE A 46 -27.03 -10.29 2.33
C PHE A 46 -27.93 -9.28 3.05
N LYS A 47 -27.54 -8.84 4.24
CA LYS A 47 -28.22 -7.78 5.00
C LYS A 47 -28.34 -6.51 4.14
N SER A 48 -27.31 -6.16 3.36
CA SER A 48 -27.30 -4.97 2.49
C SER A 48 -28.36 -4.97 1.38
N VAL A 49 -28.93 -6.13 1.05
CA VAL A 49 -29.99 -6.30 0.04
C VAL A 49 -31.31 -6.79 0.65
N GLY A 50 -31.46 -6.68 1.98
CA GLY A 50 -32.70 -6.99 2.69
C GLY A 50 -32.89 -8.47 3.03
N ILE A 51 -31.83 -9.30 2.98
CA ILE A 51 -31.86 -10.67 3.46
C ILE A 51 -31.37 -10.68 4.92
N THR A 52 -32.29 -10.91 5.86
CA THR A 52 -32.05 -10.86 7.30
C THR A 52 -32.74 -12.02 8.03
N GLY A 53 -32.39 -12.22 9.31
CA GLY A 53 -32.99 -13.24 10.18
C GLY A 53 -32.84 -14.66 9.63
N ASP A 54 -33.89 -15.48 9.73
CA ASP A 54 -33.90 -16.88 9.28
C ASP A 54 -33.55 -17.06 7.78
N LYS A 55 -33.65 -16.00 6.97
CA LYS A 55 -33.24 -16.04 5.56
C LYS A 55 -31.71 -16.11 5.38
N LEU A 56 -30.93 -15.87 6.43
CA LEU A 56 -29.48 -16.06 6.42
C LEU A 56 -29.07 -17.53 6.70
N LEU A 57 -29.99 -18.39 7.10
CA LEU A 57 -29.71 -19.76 7.54
C LEU A 57 -29.67 -20.78 6.38
N GLY A 58 -28.87 -20.50 5.35
CA GLY A 58 -28.79 -21.33 4.15
C GLY A 58 -27.78 -20.84 3.13
N HIS A 59 -28.05 -21.04 1.85
CA HIS A 59 -27.24 -20.52 0.74
C HIS A 59 -28.14 -20.02 -0.39
N TYR A 60 -27.58 -19.19 -1.25
CA TYR A 60 -28.28 -18.59 -2.38
C TYR A 60 -27.47 -18.80 -3.66
N SER A 61 -28.16 -18.78 -4.80
CA SER A 61 -27.49 -18.69 -6.09
C SER A 61 -27.37 -17.25 -6.55
N THR A 62 -26.32 -16.96 -7.31
CA THR A 62 -26.20 -15.73 -8.10
C THR A 62 -25.68 -16.09 -9.49
N GLU A 63 -25.72 -15.14 -10.43
CA GLU A 63 -25.17 -15.33 -11.77
C GLU A 63 -24.61 -14.03 -12.34
N ASP A 64 -23.65 -14.17 -13.26
CA ASP A 64 -23.21 -13.12 -14.18
C ASP A 64 -23.05 -13.73 -15.57
N ALA A 65 -23.59 -13.06 -16.59
CA ALA A 65 -23.57 -13.54 -17.97
C ALA A 65 -24.06 -15.00 -18.16
N GLY A 66 -25.06 -15.43 -17.39
CA GLY A 66 -25.62 -16.78 -17.40
C GLY A 66 -24.77 -17.84 -16.68
N LYS A 67 -23.65 -17.45 -16.06
CA LYS A 67 -22.77 -18.33 -15.29
C LYS A 67 -23.13 -18.24 -13.81
N ARG A 68 -23.72 -19.32 -13.29
CA ARG A 68 -24.24 -19.42 -11.92
C ARG A 68 -23.20 -19.96 -10.95
N ILE A 69 -23.13 -19.39 -9.75
CA ILE A 69 -22.48 -19.97 -8.57
C ILE A 69 -23.40 -19.92 -7.34
N ASP A 70 -23.09 -20.70 -6.31
CA ASP A 70 -23.72 -20.60 -5.00
C ASP A 70 -22.88 -19.77 -4.00
N ILE A 71 -23.53 -19.05 -3.08
CA ILE A 71 -22.90 -18.19 -2.09
C ILE A 71 -23.46 -18.48 -0.70
N PHE A 72 -22.56 -18.61 0.26
CA PHE A 72 -22.87 -18.83 1.68
C PHE A 72 -22.63 -17.56 2.52
N PRO A 73 -23.62 -17.10 3.31
CA PRO A 73 -23.45 -16.03 4.29
C PRO A 73 -22.73 -16.53 5.55
N VAL A 74 -21.51 -16.08 5.80
CA VAL A 74 -20.81 -16.28 7.08
C VAL A 74 -21.52 -15.50 8.18
N SER A 75 -21.83 -16.18 9.28
CA SER A 75 -22.49 -15.58 10.44
C SER A 75 -21.53 -14.67 11.21
N GLU A 76 -21.87 -13.38 11.30
CA GLU A 76 -21.13 -12.42 12.13
C GLU A 76 -21.14 -12.84 13.60
N ASP A 77 -22.29 -13.29 14.14
CA ASP A 77 -22.41 -13.75 15.52
C ASP A 77 -21.40 -14.86 15.84
N LEU A 78 -21.20 -15.81 14.91
CA LEU A 78 -20.21 -16.88 15.10
C LEU A 78 -18.77 -16.37 14.97
N ARG A 79 -18.49 -15.38 14.11
CA ARG A 79 -17.14 -14.77 13.98
C ARG A 79 -16.70 -14.04 15.24
N TYR A 80 -17.65 -13.44 15.97
CA TYR A 80 -17.40 -12.75 17.23
C TYR A 80 -17.45 -13.68 18.44
N SER A 81 -18.23 -14.77 18.40
CA SER A 81 -18.30 -15.72 19.50
C SER A 81 -17.19 -16.78 19.47
N ILE A 82 -16.78 -17.25 18.28
CA ILE A 82 -15.75 -18.29 18.12
C ILE A 82 -14.41 -17.62 17.75
N PRO A 83 -13.34 -17.74 18.56
CA PRO A 83 -13.24 -18.45 19.84
C PRO A 83 -13.34 -17.53 21.07
N PHE A 84 -13.87 -16.31 21.00
CA PHE A 84 -13.73 -15.32 22.08
C PHE A 84 -14.75 -15.44 23.23
N ALA A 85 -16.00 -15.80 22.94
CA ALA A 85 -17.05 -15.99 23.95
C ALA A 85 -16.93 -17.36 24.63
N GLY A 86 -17.71 -17.64 25.68
CA GLY A 86 -17.78 -18.98 26.26
C GLY A 86 -18.16 -20.04 25.20
N PRO A 87 -17.55 -21.25 25.19
CA PRO A 87 -17.92 -22.32 24.26
C PRO A 87 -19.43 -22.63 24.25
N GLU A 88 -20.04 -22.64 25.43
CA GLU A 88 -21.47 -22.85 25.67
C GLU A 88 -22.34 -21.78 25.02
N GLU A 89 -21.91 -20.52 25.00
CA GLU A 89 -22.67 -19.42 24.40
C GLU A 89 -22.76 -19.58 22.87
N SER A 90 -21.64 -19.97 22.24
CA SER A 90 -21.59 -20.25 20.81
C SER A 90 -22.47 -21.44 20.44
N VAL A 91 -22.52 -22.47 21.29
CA VAL A 91 -23.33 -23.67 21.07
C VAL A 91 -24.81 -23.39 21.35
N GLU A 92 -25.15 -22.62 22.38
CA GLU A 92 -26.54 -22.19 22.65
C GLU A 92 -27.11 -21.40 21.48
N PHE A 93 -26.32 -20.52 20.85
CA PHE A 93 -26.73 -19.81 19.64
C PHE A 93 -27.16 -20.78 18.53
N LEU A 94 -26.37 -21.81 18.25
CA LEU A 94 -26.70 -22.85 17.25
C LEU A 94 -27.96 -23.63 17.65
N ILE A 95 -28.11 -23.98 18.93
CA ILE A 95 -29.27 -24.73 19.44
C ILE A 95 -30.55 -23.92 19.30
N ARG A 96 -30.54 -22.63 19.67
CA ARG A 96 -31.71 -21.74 19.53
C ARG A 96 -32.13 -21.57 18.07
N GLY A 97 -31.16 -21.64 17.18
CA GLY A 97 -31.35 -21.58 15.74
C GLY A 97 -31.90 -22.86 15.10
N ALA A 98 -31.75 -24.01 15.75
CA ALA A 98 -32.12 -25.31 15.20
C ALA A 98 -33.64 -25.46 15.05
N ASP A 99 -34.06 -26.19 14.00
CA ASP A 99 -35.46 -26.56 13.81
C ASP A 99 -35.60 -28.02 13.36
N VAL A 100 -36.84 -28.52 13.40
CA VAL A 100 -37.17 -29.90 13.01
C VAL A 100 -37.07 -30.14 11.50
N SER A 101 -36.88 -29.09 10.68
CA SER A 101 -36.77 -29.24 9.23
C SER A 101 -35.40 -29.79 8.82
N GLY A 102 -34.38 -29.53 9.63
CA GLY A 102 -32.99 -29.86 9.30
C GLY A 102 -32.44 -29.08 8.11
N ARG A 103 -33.11 -28.01 7.67
CA ARG A 103 -32.74 -27.20 6.49
C ARG A 103 -32.05 -25.88 6.82
N ARG A 104 -31.82 -25.59 8.09
CA ARG A 104 -31.09 -24.40 8.54
C ARG A 104 -29.60 -24.69 8.55
N LEU A 105 -28.82 -23.84 7.89
CA LEU A 105 -27.36 -23.91 7.87
C LEU A 105 -26.77 -22.68 8.56
N PHE A 106 -25.94 -22.91 9.57
CA PHE A 106 -25.07 -21.91 10.15
C PHE A 106 -23.68 -22.03 9.53
N VAL A 107 -23.09 -20.91 9.12
CA VAL A 107 -21.78 -20.88 8.47
C VAL A 107 -20.80 -20.11 9.34
N PHE A 108 -19.70 -20.77 9.69
CA PHE A 108 -18.53 -20.16 10.31
C PHE A 108 -17.35 -20.25 9.33
N GLY A 109 -16.66 -19.13 9.13
CA GLY A 109 -15.46 -19.03 8.30
C GLY A 109 -14.72 -17.75 8.66
N ASP A 110 -13.48 -17.90 9.12
CA ASP A 110 -12.71 -16.80 9.69
C ASP A 110 -11.22 -17.13 9.70
N ASP A 111 -10.41 -16.17 10.13
CA ASP A 111 -8.95 -16.28 10.21
C ASP A 111 -8.52 -17.40 11.17
N GLY A 112 -7.59 -18.24 10.74
CA GLY A 112 -7.05 -19.32 11.56
C GLY A 112 -6.17 -18.80 12.71
N GLU A 113 -5.60 -17.61 12.53
CA GLU A 113 -4.74 -16.90 13.47
C GLU A 113 -5.47 -16.56 14.78
N LYS A 114 -6.81 -16.45 14.75
CA LYS A 114 -7.66 -16.29 15.95
C LYS A 114 -7.49 -17.42 16.98
N PHE A 115 -7.07 -18.60 16.52
CA PHE A 115 -6.95 -19.80 17.34
C PHE A 115 -5.53 -19.99 17.91
N GLY A 116 -4.84 -18.90 18.27
CA GLY A 116 -3.61 -18.99 19.05
C GLY A 116 -2.48 -18.03 18.65
N LEU A 117 -2.57 -17.35 17.50
CA LEU A 117 -1.52 -16.42 17.06
C LEU A 117 -1.78 -14.98 17.51
N TRP A 118 -3.05 -14.57 17.59
CA TRP A 118 -3.40 -13.24 18.07
C TRP A 118 -3.08 -13.08 19.57
N PRO A 119 -2.78 -11.85 20.03
CA PRO A 119 -2.42 -11.60 21.43
C PRO A 119 -3.41 -12.22 22.43
N GLY A 120 -2.90 -12.99 23.39
CA GLY A 120 -3.70 -13.66 24.43
C GLY A 120 -4.44 -14.94 23.98
N THR A 121 -4.68 -15.13 22.68
CA THR A 121 -5.52 -16.24 22.20
C THR A 121 -4.91 -17.62 22.41
N HIS A 122 -3.57 -17.78 22.44
CA HIS A 122 -2.96 -19.08 22.75
C HIS A 122 -3.37 -19.57 24.14
N LYS A 123 -3.26 -18.68 25.12
CA LYS A 123 -3.59 -18.98 26.52
C LYS A 123 -5.07 -19.34 26.63
N TRP A 124 -5.94 -18.52 26.05
CA TRP A 124 -7.38 -18.75 26.08
C TRP A 124 -7.79 -20.05 25.36
N VAL A 125 -7.34 -20.23 24.12
CA VAL A 125 -7.80 -21.31 23.24
C VAL A 125 -7.24 -22.67 23.65
N TRP A 126 -5.98 -22.71 24.07
CA TRP A 126 -5.24 -23.95 24.31
C TRP A 126 -4.92 -24.19 25.79
N ASP A 127 -4.35 -23.21 26.50
CA ASP A 127 -3.93 -23.42 27.89
C ASP A 127 -5.13 -23.50 28.86
N GLU A 128 -6.15 -22.68 28.63
CA GLU A 128 -7.42 -22.66 29.38
C GLU A 128 -8.48 -23.61 28.79
N GLY A 129 -8.18 -24.26 27.65
CA GLY A 129 -8.93 -25.40 27.13
C GLY A 129 -10.21 -25.06 26.36
N TRP A 130 -10.38 -23.81 25.89
CA TRP A 130 -11.57 -23.40 25.14
C TRP A 130 -11.89 -24.31 23.94
N MET A 131 -10.89 -24.63 23.10
CA MET A 131 -11.10 -25.45 21.90
C MET A 131 -11.59 -26.85 22.25
N LYS A 132 -11.03 -27.44 23.29
CA LYS A 132 -11.44 -28.75 23.78
C LYS A 132 -12.89 -28.71 24.25
N ASN A 133 -13.24 -27.72 25.09
CA ASN A 133 -14.59 -27.58 25.62
C ASN A 133 -15.62 -27.33 24.51
N PHE A 134 -15.28 -26.51 23.50
CA PHE A 134 -16.14 -26.26 22.34
C PHE A 134 -16.43 -27.54 21.54
N VAL A 135 -15.40 -28.36 21.27
CA VAL A 135 -15.59 -29.65 20.60
C VAL A 135 -16.44 -30.61 21.44
N GLU A 136 -16.23 -30.65 22.75
CA GLU A 136 -17.02 -31.47 23.68
C GLU A 136 -18.50 -31.05 23.67
N GLU A 137 -18.80 -29.75 23.70
CA GLU A 137 -20.16 -29.20 23.63
C GLU A 137 -20.85 -29.51 22.28
N ILE A 138 -20.14 -29.38 21.16
CA ILE A 138 -20.66 -29.77 19.83
C ILE A 138 -20.98 -31.27 19.79
N ILE A 139 -20.11 -32.12 20.35
CA ILE A 139 -20.33 -33.57 20.41
C ILE A 139 -21.52 -33.92 21.30
N ALA A 140 -21.67 -33.26 22.46
CA ALA A 140 -22.78 -33.46 23.38
C ALA A 140 -24.13 -33.12 22.73
N ASN A 141 -24.15 -32.14 21.84
CA ASN A 141 -25.34 -31.65 21.15
C ASN A 141 -25.48 -32.17 19.70
N ARG A 142 -24.76 -33.22 19.31
CA ARG A 142 -24.73 -33.76 17.93
C ARG A 142 -26.09 -34.21 17.39
N ASP A 143 -27.07 -34.44 18.25
CA ASP A 143 -28.43 -34.81 17.83
C ASP A 143 -29.18 -33.60 17.26
N LEU A 144 -28.88 -32.40 17.76
CA LEU A 144 -29.41 -31.11 17.32
C LEU A 144 -28.50 -30.42 16.29
N ILE A 145 -27.18 -30.55 16.44
CA ILE A 145 -26.18 -29.89 15.61
C ILE A 145 -25.54 -30.93 14.68
N LYS A 146 -25.78 -30.80 13.38
CA LYS A 146 -25.17 -31.67 12.36
C LYS A 146 -24.06 -30.91 11.63
N LEU A 147 -22.83 -31.38 11.74
CA LEU A 147 -21.71 -30.85 10.97
C LEU A 147 -21.74 -31.38 9.54
N THR A 148 -21.49 -30.50 8.58
CA THR A 148 -21.42 -30.81 7.15
C THR A 148 -20.33 -29.97 6.49
N THR A 149 -19.93 -30.35 5.28
CA THR A 149 -19.13 -29.48 4.41
C THR A 149 -20.04 -28.69 3.47
N PHE A 150 -19.54 -27.60 2.89
CA PHE A 150 -20.26 -26.81 1.87
C PHE A 150 -20.64 -27.67 0.65
N GLY A 151 -19.72 -28.50 0.15
CA GLY A 151 -19.96 -29.38 -0.99
C GLY A 151 -21.06 -30.42 -0.70
N ASP A 152 -21.00 -31.07 0.47
CA ASP A 152 -22.05 -32.01 0.88
C ASP A 152 -23.41 -31.34 1.06
N TRP A 153 -23.42 -30.06 1.44
CA TRP A 153 -24.65 -29.29 1.61
C TRP A 153 -25.32 -28.99 0.28
N ILE A 154 -24.59 -28.42 -0.70
CA ILE A 154 -25.15 -28.08 -2.02
C ILE A 154 -25.61 -29.30 -2.81
N ASP A 155 -24.99 -30.46 -2.61
CA ASP A 155 -25.39 -31.70 -3.29
C ASP A 155 -26.74 -32.23 -2.79
N LYS A 156 -27.17 -31.83 -1.59
CA LYS A 156 -28.37 -32.35 -0.90
C LYS A 156 -29.48 -31.33 -0.76
N HIS A 157 -29.17 -30.04 -0.81
CA HIS A 157 -30.10 -28.97 -0.54
C HIS A 157 -30.11 -27.95 -1.68
N PRO A 158 -31.28 -27.60 -2.23
CA PRO A 158 -31.37 -26.51 -3.19
C PRO A 158 -31.07 -25.15 -2.52
N PRO A 159 -30.66 -24.14 -3.29
CA PRO A 159 -30.52 -22.77 -2.80
C PRO A 159 -31.87 -22.25 -2.29
N MET A 160 -31.83 -21.37 -1.30
CA MET A 160 -33.03 -20.70 -0.76
C MET A 160 -33.68 -19.77 -1.78
N GLY A 161 -32.91 -19.31 -2.77
CA GLY A 161 -33.36 -18.48 -3.87
C GLY A 161 -32.18 -17.89 -4.63
N THR A 162 -32.48 -16.88 -5.44
CA THR A 162 -31.47 -16.09 -6.15
C THR A 162 -31.20 -14.78 -5.42
N VAL A 163 -29.94 -14.37 -5.36
CA VAL A 163 -29.50 -13.10 -4.79
C VAL A 163 -28.57 -12.37 -5.76
N TYR A 164 -28.59 -11.04 -5.74
CA TYR A 164 -27.60 -10.18 -6.40
C TYR A 164 -27.00 -9.26 -5.35
N LEU A 165 -25.71 -9.44 -5.07
CA LEU A 165 -25.00 -8.70 -4.03
C LEU A 165 -24.33 -7.46 -4.65
N PRO A 166 -24.31 -6.31 -3.96
CA PRO A 166 -23.63 -5.11 -4.42
C PRO A 166 -22.11 -5.24 -4.24
N THR A 167 -21.35 -4.29 -4.79
CA THR A 167 -19.90 -4.21 -4.57
C THR A 167 -19.57 -3.78 -3.15
N ILE A 168 -19.30 -4.74 -2.27
CA ILE A 168 -18.97 -4.54 -0.84
C ILE A 168 -18.03 -5.66 -0.34
N SER A 169 -17.70 -5.60 0.94
CA SER A 169 -16.89 -6.59 1.68
C SER A 169 -17.52 -6.77 3.08
N TYR A 170 -16.81 -7.35 4.04
CA TYR A 170 -17.23 -7.34 5.45
C TYR A 170 -17.39 -5.90 5.98
N PHE A 171 -18.20 -5.72 7.02
CA PHE A 171 -18.69 -4.41 7.44
C PHE A 171 -17.56 -3.42 7.76
N GLU A 172 -16.51 -3.88 8.43
CA GLU A 172 -15.34 -3.12 8.87
C GLU A 172 -14.58 -2.50 7.68
N MET A 173 -14.55 -3.18 6.53
CA MET A 173 -13.96 -2.66 5.29
C MET A 173 -14.64 -1.36 4.80
N SER A 174 -15.91 -1.17 5.15
CA SER A 174 -16.67 0.04 4.81
C SER A 174 -16.04 1.30 5.41
N GLU A 175 -15.40 1.17 6.59
CA GLU A 175 -14.73 2.26 7.29
C GLU A 175 -13.34 2.54 6.70
N TRP A 176 -12.52 1.50 6.55
CA TRP A 176 -11.08 1.66 6.28
C TRP A 176 -10.79 2.22 4.88
N THR A 177 -11.67 1.90 3.93
CA THR A 177 -11.59 2.34 2.54
C THR A 177 -11.91 3.82 2.35
N LEU A 178 -12.53 4.48 3.34
CA LEU A 178 -12.87 5.89 3.28
C LEU A 178 -11.63 6.78 3.49
N PRO A 179 -11.60 7.98 2.90
CA PRO A 179 -10.66 9.03 3.29
C PRO A 179 -10.74 9.30 4.81
N SER A 180 -9.62 9.67 5.43
CA SER A 180 -9.47 9.76 6.89
C SER A 180 -10.62 10.47 7.61
N GLU A 181 -11.02 11.66 7.16
CA GLU A 181 -12.09 12.42 7.80
C GLU A 181 -13.44 11.69 7.75
N LEU A 182 -13.75 11.05 6.62
CA LEU A 182 -14.99 10.29 6.44
C LEU A 182 -14.95 8.97 7.20
N SER A 183 -13.79 8.32 7.25
CA SER A 183 -13.54 7.11 8.06
C SER A 183 -13.83 7.40 9.54
N SER A 184 -13.30 8.50 10.10
CA SER A 184 -13.58 8.91 11.48
C SER A 184 -15.07 9.19 11.72
N LYS A 185 -15.74 9.94 10.82
CA LYS A 185 -17.18 10.23 10.94
C LYS A 185 -18.04 8.95 10.85
N PHE A 186 -17.64 8.01 10.01
CA PHE A 186 -18.32 6.72 9.87
C PHE A 186 -18.19 5.91 11.16
N ALA A 187 -16.98 5.80 11.71
CA ALA A 187 -16.71 5.14 12.98
C ALA A 187 -17.52 5.75 14.13
N ASP A 188 -17.55 7.08 14.25
CA ASP A 188 -18.33 7.79 15.27
C ASP A 188 -19.83 7.49 15.15
N LYS A 189 -20.35 7.42 13.92
CA LYS A 189 -21.76 7.09 13.68
C LYS A 189 -22.07 5.64 14.04
N VAL A 190 -21.18 4.71 13.70
CA VAL A 190 -21.31 3.29 14.06
C VAL A 190 -21.31 3.14 15.58
N HIS A 191 -20.40 3.81 16.30
CA HIS A 191 -20.39 3.82 17.76
C HIS A 191 -21.66 4.40 18.35
N GLN A 192 -22.15 5.54 17.84
CA GLN A 192 -23.39 6.14 18.30
C GLN A 192 -24.59 5.18 18.19
N LEU A 193 -24.71 4.48 17.06
CA LEU A 193 -25.78 3.51 16.82
C LEU A 193 -25.63 2.25 17.68
N ARG A 194 -24.40 1.83 17.94
CA ARG A 194 -24.12 0.73 18.87
C ARG A 194 -24.55 1.09 20.29
N ASP A 195 -24.18 2.28 20.76
CA ASP A 195 -24.48 2.75 22.11
C ASP A 195 -25.99 2.99 22.33
N SER A 196 -26.72 3.35 21.27
CA SER A 196 -28.19 3.47 21.32
C SER A 196 -28.93 2.13 21.16
N GLY A 197 -28.23 1.06 20.78
CA GLY A 197 -28.83 -0.25 20.48
C GLY A 197 -29.50 -0.35 19.11
N ASP A 198 -29.36 0.66 18.26
CA ASP A 198 -30.01 0.75 16.95
C ASP A 198 -29.15 0.21 15.79
N LEU A 199 -27.91 -0.22 16.06
CA LEU A 199 -26.95 -0.59 15.01
C LEU A 199 -27.51 -1.66 14.07
N GLU A 200 -28.11 -2.73 14.58
CA GLU A 200 -28.58 -3.83 13.74
C GLU A 200 -29.73 -3.43 12.81
N ASP A 201 -30.62 -2.54 13.26
CA ASP A 201 -31.72 -2.01 12.44
C ASP A 201 -31.19 -1.11 11.31
N TRP A 202 -30.13 -0.36 11.58
CA TRP A 202 -29.53 0.58 10.63
C TRP A 202 -28.45 -0.05 9.73
N ARG A 203 -27.81 -1.14 10.16
CA ARG A 203 -26.68 -1.77 9.48
C ARG A 203 -26.94 -2.08 8.00
N PRO A 204 -28.13 -2.60 7.58
CA PRO A 204 -28.46 -2.77 6.16
C PRO A 204 -28.33 -1.49 5.33
N PHE A 205 -28.60 -0.32 5.92
CA PHE A 205 -28.61 0.99 5.27
C PHE A 205 -27.28 1.74 5.39
N LEU A 206 -26.42 1.36 6.35
CA LEU A 206 -25.07 1.91 6.45
C LEU A 206 -24.24 1.44 5.27
N LYS A 207 -23.63 2.38 4.57
CA LYS A 207 -22.77 2.16 3.40
C LYS A 207 -21.55 3.05 3.55
N GLY A 208 -20.36 2.44 3.53
CA GLY A 208 -19.09 3.16 3.48
C GLY A 208 -18.46 3.04 2.10
N GLY A 209 -17.12 2.98 2.07
CA GLY A 209 -16.39 2.71 0.83
C GLY A 209 -16.40 1.23 0.45
N TYR A 210 -15.72 0.94 -0.66
CA TYR A 210 -15.42 -0.42 -1.11
C TYR A 210 -13.93 -0.53 -1.44
N TRP A 211 -13.40 -1.75 -1.54
CA TRP A 211 -11.95 -1.99 -1.49
C TRP A 211 -11.12 -1.21 -2.52
N ARG A 212 -11.58 -1.05 -3.77
CA ARG A 212 -10.82 -0.28 -4.78
C ARG A 212 -10.66 1.20 -4.41
N GLY A 213 -11.46 1.71 -3.46
CA GLY A 213 -11.29 3.03 -2.86
C GLY A 213 -9.89 3.23 -2.26
N PHE A 214 -9.20 2.17 -1.84
CA PHE A 214 -7.82 2.25 -1.39
C PHE A 214 -6.85 2.73 -2.47
N LEU A 215 -7.11 2.44 -3.75
CA LEU A 215 -6.27 2.93 -4.84
C LEU A 215 -6.42 4.46 -5.00
N ALA A 216 -7.58 5.03 -4.64
CA ALA A 216 -7.73 6.48 -4.58
C ALA A 216 -7.18 7.08 -3.28
N LYS A 217 -7.31 6.36 -2.16
CA LYS A 217 -6.81 6.79 -0.84
C LYS A 217 -5.27 6.81 -0.79
N TYR A 218 -4.63 5.85 -1.46
CA TYR A 218 -3.18 5.64 -1.45
C TYR A 218 -2.62 5.62 -2.89
N PRO A 219 -2.14 6.76 -3.41
CA PRO A 219 -1.49 6.84 -4.71
C PRO A 219 -0.34 5.84 -4.89
N GLU A 220 0.43 5.54 -3.85
CA GLU A 220 1.53 4.57 -3.91
C GLU A 220 1.00 3.13 -4.14
N SER A 221 -0.16 2.80 -3.58
CA SER A 221 -0.85 1.53 -3.88
C SER A 221 -1.39 1.50 -5.30
N ALA A 222 -1.99 2.61 -5.78
CA ALA A 222 -2.43 2.71 -7.17
C ALA A 222 -1.29 2.51 -8.15
N TRP A 223 -0.16 3.19 -7.92
CA TRP A 223 1.04 3.04 -8.72
C TRP A 223 1.53 1.59 -8.74
N MET A 224 1.71 0.97 -7.57
CA MET A 224 2.12 -0.44 -7.45
C MET A 224 1.16 -1.39 -8.18
N HIS A 225 -0.16 -1.17 -8.06
CA HIS A 225 -1.18 -1.99 -8.73
C HIS A 225 -1.09 -1.84 -10.25
N LYS A 226 -0.89 -0.63 -10.75
CA LYS A 226 -0.82 -0.35 -12.18
C LYS A 226 0.50 -0.85 -12.79
N ARG A 227 1.61 -0.77 -12.04
CA ARG A 227 2.86 -1.44 -12.37
C ARG A 227 2.71 -2.96 -12.48
N MET A 228 1.99 -3.59 -11.55
CA MET A 228 1.65 -5.01 -11.64
C MET A 228 0.80 -5.32 -12.89
N LEU A 229 -0.19 -4.50 -13.22
CA LEU A 229 -0.99 -4.69 -14.45
C LEU A 229 -0.15 -4.50 -15.73
N ARG A 230 0.80 -3.56 -15.73
CA ARG A 230 1.75 -3.40 -16.83
C ARG A 230 2.63 -4.63 -17.02
N ALA A 231 3.14 -5.23 -15.92
CA ALA A 231 3.86 -6.50 -15.98
C ALA A 231 2.97 -7.64 -16.50
N SER A 232 1.70 -7.69 -16.07
CA SER A 232 0.71 -8.64 -16.57
C SER A 232 0.49 -8.53 -18.08
N LYS A 233 0.31 -7.30 -18.59
CA LYS A 233 0.16 -7.03 -20.03
C LYS A 233 1.38 -7.50 -20.82
N LYS A 234 2.60 -7.19 -20.38
CA LYS A 234 3.85 -7.65 -21.02
C LYS A 234 3.94 -9.18 -21.08
N ILE A 235 3.54 -9.87 -20.00
CA ILE A 235 3.51 -11.34 -19.96
C ILE A 235 2.48 -11.90 -20.96
N LEU A 236 1.29 -11.30 -21.04
CA LEU A 236 0.23 -11.74 -21.95
C LEU A 236 0.59 -11.52 -23.44
N GLU A 237 1.29 -10.42 -23.73
CA GLU A 237 1.74 -10.10 -25.09
C GLU A 237 2.95 -10.95 -25.54
N ASN A 238 3.65 -11.59 -24.60
CA ASN A 238 4.68 -12.56 -24.91
C ASN A 238 4.04 -13.90 -25.31
N ASN A 239 4.25 -14.33 -26.57
CA ASN A 239 3.66 -15.56 -27.13
C ASN A 239 4.08 -16.87 -26.42
N SER A 240 5.15 -16.84 -25.62
CA SER A 240 5.64 -17.99 -24.83
C SER A 240 6.09 -17.52 -23.44
N PRO A 241 5.18 -17.03 -22.57
CA PRO A 241 5.58 -16.53 -21.28
C PRO A 241 6.03 -17.69 -20.39
N GLY A 242 7.25 -17.59 -19.86
CA GLY A 242 7.79 -18.59 -18.95
C GLY A 242 6.95 -18.72 -17.66
N GLU A 243 6.79 -19.94 -17.15
CA GLU A 243 6.00 -20.21 -15.94
C GLU A 243 6.52 -19.45 -14.70
N ASP A 244 7.82 -19.19 -14.64
CA ASP A 244 8.40 -18.39 -13.56
C ASP A 244 7.99 -16.91 -13.61
N ALA A 245 7.80 -16.35 -14.81
CA ALA A 245 7.30 -14.98 -14.97
C ALA A 245 5.85 -14.87 -14.47
N LYS A 246 4.99 -15.83 -14.84
CA LYS A 246 3.62 -15.92 -14.33
C LYS A 246 3.57 -16.11 -12.82
N ARG A 247 4.46 -16.96 -12.28
CA ARG A 247 4.55 -17.18 -10.83
C ARG A 247 4.97 -15.93 -10.08
N ALA A 248 5.93 -15.17 -10.61
CA ALA A 248 6.32 -13.87 -10.06
C ALA A 248 5.12 -12.91 -10.10
N LEU A 249 4.43 -12.79 -11.24
CA LEU A 249 3.23 -11.95 -11.35
C LEU A 249 2.16 -12.33 -10.31
N TYR A 250 1.86 -13.61 -10.12
CA TYR A 250 0.89 -14.05 -9.11
C TYR A 250 1.32 -13.74 -7.68
N ARG A 251 2.63 -13.74 -7.38
CA ARG A 251 3.15 -13.28 -6.08
C ARG A 251 3.00 -11.77 -5.91
N ALA A 252 3.23 -10.99 -6.97
CA ALA A 252 3.00 -9.55 -6.96
C ALA A 252 1.52 -9.18 -6.73
N GLN A 253 0.58 -10.09 -6.98
CA GLN A 253 -0.86 -9.90 -6.73
C GLN A 253 -1.28 -10.19 -5.27
N CYS A 254 -0.32 -10.46 -4.37
CA CYS A 254 -0.62 -10.63 -2.95
C CYS A 254 -1.25 -9.36 -2.38
N ASN A 255 -2.51 -9.46 -1.95
CA ASN A 255 -3.35 -8.29 -1.64
C ASN A 255 -2.82 -7.44 -0.47
N CYS A 256 -2.09 -8.03 0.49
CA CYS A 256 -1.81 -7.41 1.80
C CYS A 256 -1.11 -6.06 1.69
N ALA A 257 -0.23 -5.87 0.69
CA ALA A 257 0.51 -4.64 0.50
C ALA A 257 -0.30 -3.51 -0.17
N TYR A 258 -1.48 -3.79 -0.72
CA TYR A 258 -2.24 -2.82 -1.51
C TYR A 258 -3.23 -1.98 -0.69
N TRP A 259 -3.39 -2.26 0.59
CA TRP A 259 -4.39 -1.57 1.41
C TRP A 259 -3.99 -1.57 2.88
N HIS A 260 -4.74 -0.84 3.69
CA HIS A 260 -4.51 -0.75 5.13
C HIS A 260 -5.83 -0.81 5.90
N GLY A 261 -5.86 -1.68 6.91
CA GLY A 261 -6.93 -1.81 7.90
C GLY A 261 -6.34 -1.84 9.30
N VAL A 262 -6.31 -3.01 9.94
CA VAL A 262 -5.73 -3.18 11.29
C VAL A 262 -4.34 -3.83 11.27
N PHE A 263 -3.94 -4.55 10.23
CA PHE A 263 -2.73 -5.39 10.19
C PHE A 263 -1.51 -4.76 9.51
N GLY A 264 -1.35 -3.43 9.58
CA GLY A 264 -0.25 -2.71 8.92
C GLY A 264 -0.39 -2.63 7.39
N GLY A 265 -0.47 -3.74 6.66
CA GLY A 265 -0.72 -3.79 5.21
C GLY A 265 0.28 -2.93 4.41
N LEU A 266 -0.23 -1.98 3.60
CA LEU A 266 0.56 -1.01 2.82
C LEU A 266 1.65 -0.30 3.65
N TYR A 267 1.39 -0.05 4.94
CA TYR A 267 2.36 0.63 5.81
C TYR A 267 3.56 -0.23 6.17
N LEU A 268 3.57 -1.53 5.88
CA LEU A 268 4.69 -2.43 6.15
C LEU A 268 5.64 -2.47 4.93
N PRO A 269 6.86 -1.90 5.01
CA PRO A 269 7.76 -1.82 3.85
C PRO A 269 8.11 -3.18 3.25
N HIS A 270 8.24 -4.22 4.08
CA HIS A 270 8.58 -5.56 3.61
C HIS A 270 7.47 -6.20 2.76
N LEU A 271 6.21 -5.82 2.96
CA LEU A 271 5.09 -6.29 2.13
C LEU A 271 5.09 -5.58 0.77
N ARG A 272 5.25 -4.25 0.75
CA ARG A 272 5.35 -3.46 -0.50
C ARG A 272 6.53 -3.91 -1.35
N ARG A 273 7.70 -4.05 -0.72
CA ARG A 273 8.88 -4.65 -1.34
C ARG A 273 8.61 -6.04 -1.90
N GLY A 274 7.97 -6.93 -1.13
CA GLY A 274 7.62 -8.27 -1.61
C GLY A 274 6.78 -8.25 -2.89
N VAL A 275 5.91 -7.25 -3.06
CA VAL A 275 5.17 -7.02 -4.29
C VAL A 275 6.08 -6.48 -5.40
N PHE A 276 6.81 -5.38 -5.17
CA PHE A 276 7.68 -4.78 -6.18
C PHE A 276 8.76 -5.74 -6.70
N ASP A 277 9.41 -6.49 -5.82
CA ASP A 277 10.38 -7.53 -6.19
C ASP A 277 9.81 -8.47 -7.25
N ASN A 278 8.57 -8.89 -7.05
CA ASN A 278 7.90 -9.82 -7.94
C ASN A 278 7.36 -9.14 -9.20
N ILE A 279 7.02 -7.84 -9.17
CA ILE A 279 6.73 -7.05 -10.38
C ILE A 279 7.99 -6.98 -11.26
N ILE A 280 9.11 -6.55 -10.69
CA ILE A 280 10.39 -6.38 -11.39
C ILE A 280 10.87 -7.72 -11.94
N ARG A 281 10.80 -8.78 -11.13
CA ARG A 281 11.13 -10.14 -11.54
C ARG A 281 10.25 -10.62 -12.69
N ALA A 282 8.94 -10.38 -12.63
CA ALA A 282 8.01 -10.76 -13.69
C ALA A 282 8.36 -10.07 -15.01
N GLU A 283 8.66 -8.77 -14.98
CA GLU A 283 9.06 -8.02 -16.17
C GLU A 283 10.43 -8.47 -16.72
N ARG A 284 11.42 -8.69 -15.85
CA ARG A 284 12.74 -9.21 -16.24
C ARG A 284 12.62 -10.56 -16.96
N LEU A 285 11.86 -11.48 -16.38
CA LEU A 285 11.64 -12.80 -16.96
C LEU A 285 10.80 -12.76 -18.25
N ALA A 286 9.92 -11.76 -18.41
CA ALA A 286 9.12 -11.58 -19.62
C ALA A 286 9.89 -10.91 -20.76
N GLY A 287 10.79 -9.96 -20.45
CA GLY A 287 11.57 -9.19 -21.42
C GLY A 287 12.91 -9.83 -21.82
N GLY A 288 13.43 -10.77 -21.02
CA GLY A 288 14.77 -11.33 -21.20
C GLY A 288 15.89 -10.37 -20.77
N ASP A 289 17.15 -10.79 -20.92
CA ASP A 289 18.34 -10.02 -20.50
C ASP A 289 18.71 -8.90 -21.50
N SER A 290 17.74 -8.11 -21.96
CA SER A 290 17.98 -7.01 -22.89
C SER A 290 18.67 -5.83 -22.20
N THR A 291 19.90 -5.54 -22.60
CA THR A 291 20.68 -4.35 -22.18
C THR A 291 20.42 -3.12 -23.07
N ALA A 292 19.37 -3.17 -23.89
CA ALA A 292 19.05 -2.10 -24.82
C ALA A 292 18.44 -0.90 -24.07
N LEU A 293 18.91 0.29 -24.44
CA LEU A 293 18.22 1.53 -24.12
C LEU A 293 16.80 1.51 -24.68
N SER A 294 15.82 1.77 -23.81
CA SER A 294 14.40 1.78 -24.10
C SER A 294 13.74 2.98 -23.44
N PHE A 295 12.66 3.45 -24.05
CA PHE A 295 11.87 4.53 -23.51
C PHE A 295 10.44 4.47 -24.02
N GLU A 296 9.51 4.97 -23.22
CA GLU A 296 8.09 4.97 -23.52
C GLU A 296 7.43 6.19 -22.88
N ARG A 297 6.30 6.59 -23.43
CA ARG A 297 5.40 7.58 -22.85
C ARG A 297 3.98 7.03 -22.98
N ASP A 298 3.34 6.78 -21.86
CA ASP A 298 2.01 6.15 -21.78
C ASP A 298 1.35 6.55 -20.45
N ASP A 299 0.02 6.48 -20.37
CA ASP A 299 -0.75 6.67 -19.14
C ASP A 299 -0.71 5.36 -18.33
N ILE A 300 0.30 5.22 -17.47
CA ILE A 300 0.60 3.96 -16.79
C ILE A 300 -0.39 3.75 -15.65
N ASP A 301 -0.67 4.79 -14.87
CA ASP A 301 -1.53 4.66 -13.69
C ASP A 301 -3.02 4.93 -13.93
N CYS A 302 -3.38 5.24 -15.18
CA CYS A 302 -4.73 5.48 -15.67
C CYS A 302 -5.40 6.72 -15.06
N ASP A 303 -4.63 7.78 -14.80
CA ASP A 303 -5.12 9.06 -14.30
C ASP A 303 -5.41 10.10 -15.40
N GLY A 304 -5.12 9.75 -16.67
CA GLY A 304 -5.31 10.60 -17.83
C GLY A 304 -4.10 11.45 -18.21
N PHE A 305 -2.97 11.29 -17.52
CA PHE A 305 -1.70 11.95 -17.83
C PHE A 305 -0.61 10.92 -18.13
N ASP A 306 0.19 11.16 -19.17
CA ASP A 306 1.26 10.22 -19.50
C ASP A 306 2.43 10.31 -18.50
N GLU A 307 2.88 9.16 -18.03
CA GLU A 307 4.20 8.97 -17.46
C GLU A 307 5.27 8.82 -18.56
N VAL A 308 6.53 9.02 -18.18
CA VAL A 308 7.69 8.76 -19.02
C VAL A 308 8.52 7.65 -18.40
N PHE A 309 8.80 6.62 -19.19
CA PHE A 309 9.67 5.52 -18.83
C PHE A 309 11.01 5.64 -19.56
N LEU A 310 12.12 5.45 -18.84
CA LEU A 310 13.47 5.29 -19.38
C LEU A 310 14.08 4.00 -18.82
N GLY A 311 14.70 3.18 -19.66
CA GLY A 311 15.36 1.95 -19.23
C GLY A 311 16.64 1.67 -20.00
N ASN A 312 17.61 1.01 -19.37
CA ASN A 312 18.87 0.61 -19.99
C ASN A 312 19.20 -0.88 -19.84
N GLY A 313 18.27 -1.67 -19.29
CA GLY A 313 18.43 -3.09 -18.98
C GLY A 313 18.84 -3.38 -17.54
N ASP A 314 19.64 -2.50 -16.93
CA ASP A 314 20.04 -2.60 -15.51
C ASP A 314 19.13 -1.78 -14.59
N LEU A 315 18.63 -0.66 -15.10
CA LEU A 315 17.73 0.26 -14.41
C LEU A 315 16.45 0.50 -15.24
N GLN A 316 15.34 0.67 -14.52
CA GLN A 316 14.12 1.28 -15.03
C GLN A 316 13.80 2.53 -14.22
N VAL A 317 13.42 3.61 -14.89
CA VAL A 317 13.12 4.90 -14.28
C VAL A 317 11.77 5.38 -14.80
N PHE A 318 10.82 5.60 -13.90
CA PHE A 318 9.49 6.11 -14.21
C PHE A 318 9.36 7.53 -13.69
N ILE A 319 8.96 8.45 -14.56
CA ILE A 319 8.87 9.88 -14.31
C ILE A 319 7.42 10.28 -14.49
N LYS A 320 6.89 11.08 -13.57
CA LYS A 320 5.52 11.62 -13.63
C LYS A 320 5.54 13.13 -13.85
N PRO A 321 5.43 13.61 -15.11
CA PRO A 321 5.38 15.03 -15.42
C PRO A 321 4.22 15.76 -14.75
N SER A 322 3.07 15.11 -14.58
CA SER A 322 1.86 15.69 -13.98
C SER A 322 2.01 16.02 -12.49
N ASP A 323 2.92 15.38 -11.77
CA ASP A 323 3.17 15.62 -10.34
C ASP A 323 4.62 16.09 -10.10
N GLY A 324 4.91 17.36 -10.42
CA GLY A 324 6.22 17.99 -10.16
C GLY A 324 7.36 17.49 -11.06
N GLY A 325 7.10 16.61 -12.04
CA GLY A 325 8.16 16.00 -12.85
C GLY A 325 9.12 15.16 -12.01
N LYS A 326 8.59 14.47 -10.99
CA LYS A 326 9.34 13.60 -10.09
C LYS A 326 9.65 12.26 -10.75
N ILE A 327 10.68 11.59 -10.27
CA ILE A 327 10.92 10.16 -10.53
C ILE A 327 10.16 9.36 -9.47
N TYR A 328 9.15 8.61 -9.92
CA TYR A 328 8.23 7.84 -9.08
C TYR A 328 8.77 6.47 -8.68
N GLU A 329 9.62 5.89 -9.52
CA GLU A 329 10.15 4.55 -9.36
C GLU A 329 11.52 4.46 -10.03
N ILE A 330 12.47 3.83 -9.31
CA ILE A 330 13.77 3.44 -9.84
C ILE A 330 13.94 1.96 -9.50
N ASP A 331 13.78 1.11 -10.50
CA ASP A 331 14.01 -0.32 -10.34
C ASP A 331 15.45 -0.66 -10.68
N ILE A 332 16.07 -1.46 -9.82
CA ILE A 332 17.36 -2.09 -10.02
C ILE A 332 17.09 -3.53 -10.42
N MET A 333 17.35 -3.85 -11.70
CA MET A 333 16.91 -5.10 -12.30
C MET A 333 17.65 -6.33 -11.77
N HIS A 334 18.94 -6.19 -11.41
CA HIS A 334 19.76 -7.33 -10.98
C HIS A 334 19.37 -7.86 -9.59
N CYS A 335 18.98 -6.97 -8.67
CA CYS A 335 18.56 -7.33 -7.31
C CYS A 335 17.04 -7.26 -7.11
N GLU A 336 16.29 -6.92 -8.17
CA GLU A 336 14.83 -6.85 -8.17
C GLU A 336 14.32 -5.86 -7.09
N ARG A 337 14.90 -4.65 -7.05
CA ARG A 337 14.59 -3.65 -6.01
C ARG A 337 14.07 -2.35 -6.59
N ASN A 338 12.95 -1.86 -6.07
CA ASN A 338 12.53 -0.47 -6.24
C ASN A 338 13.09 0.38 -5.08
N ILE A 339 14.07 1.26 -5.35
CA ILE A 339 14.66 2.11 -4.31
C ILE A 339 13.84 3.36 -3.99
N VAL A 340 12.72 3.57 -4.69
CA VAL A 340 11.74 4.65 -4.48
C VAL A 340 10.36 4.06 -4.10
N ASP A 341 10.34 2.88 -3.46
CA ASP A 341 9.16 2.31 -2.80
C ASP A 341 8.84 3.06 -1.50
N THR A 342 8.59 4.36 -1.64
CA THR A 342 8.37 5.36 -0.60
C THR A 342 6.91 5.42 -0.18
N LEU A 343 6.61 6.00 0.99
CA LEU A 343 5.23 6.21 1.45
C LEU A 343 5.08 7.56 2.14
N SER A 344 4.26 8.42 1.55
CA SER A 344 3.96 9.74 2.11
C SER A 344 3.09 9.62 3.36
N ARG A 345 3.34 10.44 4.39
CA ARG A 345 2.58 10.39 5.64
C ARG A 345 1.23 11.05 5.45
N ARG A 346 0.16 10.30 5.71
CA ARG A 346 -1.22 10.76 5.54
C ARG A 346 -2.00 10.65 6.84
N PRO A 347 -3.03 11.49 7.02
CA PRO A 347 -3.95 11.30 8.13
C PRO A 347 -4.69 9.97 7.97
N GLU A 348 -4.95 9.29 9.08
CA GLU A 348 -5.79 8.09 9.16
C GLU A 348 -6.94 8.30 10.15
N GLY A 349 -8.08 7.65 9.91
CA GLY A 349 -9.29 7.82 10.72
C GLY A 349 -9.07 7.52 12.21
N TYR A 350 -8.11 6.65 12.53
CA TYR A 350 -7.76 6.29 13.90
C TYR A 350 -6.75 7.25 14.56
N HIS A 351 -6.15 8.21 13.86
CA HIS A 351 -5.14 9.10 14.46
C HIS A 351 -5.69 9.95 15.62
N GLY A 352 -6.98 10.28 15.63
CA GLY A 352 -7.63 10.91 16.78
C GLY A 352 -7.55 10.05 18.06
N LYS A 353 -7.55 8.72 17.92
CA LYS A 353 -7.41 7.79 19.06
C LYS A 353 -5.99 7.71 19.58
N VAL A 354 -4.98 7.89 18.72
CA VAL A 354 -3.55 7.94 19.10
C VAL A 354 -3.27 9.11 20.07
N GLN A 355 -3.98 10.23 19.91
CA GLN A 355 -3.86 11.38 20.82
C GLN A 355 -4.37 11.10 22.24
N HIS A 356 -5.16 10.03 22.43
CA HIS A 356 -5.85 9.69 23.66
C HIS A 356 -5.52 8.29 24.20
N SER A 357 -4.59 7.55 23.57
CA SER A 357 -4.23 6.20 23.97
C SER A 357 -3.40 6.18 25.27
N THR A 358 -3.60 5.14 26.10
CA THR A 358 -2.82 4.86 27.31
C THR A 358 -1.79 3.75 27.07
N ASP A 359 -0.67 3.77 27.80
CA ASP A 359 0.38 2.74 27.75
C ASP A 359 -0.03 1.45 28.52
N GLY A 360 0.20 0.23 28.00
CA GLY A 360 0.09 -1.04 28.78
C GLY A 360 -0.32 -2.35 28.05
N GLU A 361 -0.15 -3.52 28.71
CA GLU A 361 -0.40 -4.91 28.20
C GLU A 361 -1.85 -5.44 28.36
N THR A 362 -2.29 -6.30 27.41
CA THR A 362 -3.68 -6.78 27.20
C THR A 362 -4.17 -7.84 28.19
N ASP A 363 -5.48 -7.81 28.49
CA ASP A 363 -6.22 -8.94 29.08
C ASP A 363 -6.87 -9.75 27.92
N GLY A 364 -6.69 -11.07 27.89
CA GLY A 364 -6.78 -11.90 26.68
C GLY A 364 -8.19 -12.17 26.08
N SER A 365 -9.22 -11.40 26.46
CA SER A 365 -10.62 -11.63 26.09
C SER A 365 -11.20 -10.64 25.06
N ALA A 366 -10.42 -9.65 24.60
CA ALA A 366 -10.89 -8.61 23.67
C ALA A 366 -10.50 -8.89 22.21
N SER A 367 -11.38 -8.57 21.27
CA SER A 367 -11.11 -8.59 19.83
C SER A 367 -10.08 -7.53 19.43
N ILE A 368 -9.24 -7.82 18.43
CA ILE A 368 -8.23 -6.87 17.92
C ILE A 368 -8.83 -5.58 17.36
N HIS A 369 -10.12 -5.59 16.97
CA HIS A 369 -10.83 -4.42 16.47
C HIS A 369 -11.14 -3.38 17.56
N ASP A 370 -11.09 -3.78 18.84
CA ASP A 370 -11.41 -2.93 19.99
C ASP A 370 -10.15 -2.45 20.74
N ILE A 371 -8.94 -2.80 20.28
CA ILE A 371 -7.69 -2.44 20.94
C ILE A 371 -7.30 -1.00 20.63
N VAL A 372 -7.34 -0.11 21.63
CA VAL A 372 -6.82 1.26 21.57
C VAL A 372 -5.60 1.39 22.49
N ARG A 373 -4.43 0.96 22.02
CA ARG A 373 -3.19 0.94 22.80
C ARG A 373 -2.00 1.40 21.96
N SER A 374 -1.02 2.00 22.60
CA SER A 374 0.25 2.39 21.98
C SER A 374 1.38 1.45 22.41
N LYS A 375 2.25 1.05 21.46
CA LYS A 375 3.48 0.30 21.77
C LYS A 375 4.62 1.19 22.25
N GLU A 376 4.57 2.48 21.93
CA GLU A 376 5.58 3.45 22.33
C GLU A 376 4.98 4.77 22.81
N ALA A 377 5.62 5.40 23.79
CA ALA A 377 5.20 6.70 24.30
C ALA A 377 5.51 7.80 23.27
N GLY A 378 4.62 8.79 23.15
CA GLY A 378 4.88 9.98 22.34
C GLY A 378 4.55 9.88 20.85
N LEU A 379 3.84 8.83 20.40
CA LEU A 379 3.41 8.68 19.00
C LEU A 379 2.62 9.88 18.47
N GLN A 380 1.86 10.57 19.33
CA GLN A 380 1.13 11.77 18.97
C GLN A 380 2.05 12.90 18.46
N ASN A 381 3.31 12.94 18.90
CA ASN A 381 4.30 13.90 18.45
C ASN A 381 4.94 13.52 17.10
N MET A 382 4.68 12.32 16.60
CA MET A 382 5.16 11.82 15.31
C MET A 382 4.10 11.95 14.20
N LEU A 383 2.90 12.47 14.53
CA LEU A 383 1.82 12.68 13.58
C LEU A 383 2.08 13.94 12.74
N HIS A 384 2.82 13.73 11.66
CA HIS A 384 3.07 14.73 10.61
C HIS A 384 2.45 14.25 9.31
N TYR A 385 1.93 15.19 8.51
CA TYR A 385 1.24 14.86 7.26
C TYR A 385 1.85 15.63 6.11
N ASP A 386 2.13 14.89 5.04
CA ASP A 386 2.74 15.43 3.83
C ASP A 386 1.65 15.96 2.88
N TRP A 387 1.90 17.15 2.33
CA TRP A 387 1.01 17.77 1.32
C TRP A 387 1.45 17.46 -0.12
N PHE A 388 2.53 16.70 -0.29
CA PHE A 388 3.07 16.24 -1.57
C PHE A 388 3.50 14.77 -1.47
N GLU A 389 3.65 14.11 -2.61
CA GLU A 389 4.18 12.74 -2.65
C GLU A 389 5.71 12.73 -2.51
N ARG A 390 6.18 11.96 -1.53
CA ARG A 390 7.62 11.79 -1.27
C ARG A 390 8.22 10.85 -2.31
N LYS A 391 8.90 11.40 -3.31
CA LYS A 391 9.52 10.67 -4.42
C LYS A 391 10.92 11.20 -4.74
N PHE A 392 11.55 10.73 -5.79
CA PHE A 392 12.89 11.15 -6.15
C PHE A 392 12.83 12.42 -7.03
N LEU A 393 13.66 13.45 -6.73
CA LEU A 393 13.64 14.78 -7.36
C LEU A 393 12.40 15.64 -7.05
N VAL A 394 12.09 15.87 -5.77
CA VAL A 394 11.09 16.87 -5.36
C VAL A 394 11.75 18.25 -5.30
N ASP A 395 11.22 19.21 -6.05
CA ASP A 395 11.81 20.54 -6.19
C ASP A 395 11.12 21.56 -5.27
N HIS A 396 11.88 22.19 -4.39
CA HIS A 396 11.40 23.20 -3.44
C HIS A 396 12.11 24.54 -3.60
N ILE A 397 11.43 25.63 -3.22
CA ILE A 397 12.06 26.92 -2.94
C ILE A 397 11.83 27.21 -1.46
N LEU A 398 12.82 26.93 -0.62
CA LEU A 398 12.66 27.02 0.82
C LEU A 398 12.74 28.48 1.30
N GLU A 399 12.05 28.77 2.39
CA GLU A 399 12.33 29.98 3.18
C GLU A 399 13.74 29.91 3.77
N GLN A 400 14.42 31.05 3.88
CA GLN A 400 15.83 31.10 4.32
C GLN A 400 16.04 30.50 5.72
N SER A 401 15.05 30.66 6.61
CA SER A 401 15.04 30.13 7.97
C SER A 401 14.65 28.66 8.08
N ALA A 402 14.29 27.99 6.98
CA ALA A 402 13.91 26.58 7.02
C ALA A 402 15.05 25.73 7.58
N THR A 403 14.69 24.75 8.42
CA THR A 403 15.61 23.80 9.07
C THR A 403 15.32 22.36 8.61
N PRO A 404 16.26 21.41 8.82
CA PRO A 404 16.00 20.00 8.56
C PRO A 404 14.78 19.46 9.32
N GLN A 405 14.51 19.97 10.53
CA GLN A 405 13.37 19.55 11.35
C GLN A 405 12.04 19.99 10.75
N ASP A 406 11.98 21.20 10.17
CA ASP A 406 10.76 21.70 9.52
C ASP A 406 10.42 20.84 8.28
N LEU A 407 11.41 20.44 7.49
CA LEU A 407 11.19 19.54 6.34
C LEU A 407 10.81 18.13 6.79
N ARG A 408 11.51 17.59 7.78
CA ARG A 408 11.17 16.30 8.40
C ARG A 408 9.72 16.30 8.87
N ASN A 409 9.23 17.37 9.49
CA ASN A 409 7.86 17.45 10.01
C ASN A 409 6.83 17.90 8.97
N CYS A 410 7.26 18.26 7.76
CA CYS A 410 6.42 18.91 6.76
C CYS A 410 5.77 20.24 7.25
N GLU A 411 6.46 20.94 8.15
CA GLU A 411 6.06 22.23 8.77
C GLU A 411 6.75 23.44 8.13
N PHE A 412 7.59 23.20 7.13
CA PHE A 412 8.31 24.24 6.40
C PHE A 412 7.41 25.04 5.46
N ARG A 413 7.89 26.25 5.13
CA ARG A 413 7.30 27.07 4.07
C ARG A 413 8.02 26.81 2.76
N ASP A 414 7.33 26.10 1.86
CA ASP A 414 7.70 26.09 0.45
C ASP A 414 7.18 27.37 -0.20
N LEU A 415 8.11 28.20 -0.66
CA LEU A 415 7.80 29.44 -1.37
C LEU A 415 7.53 29.17 -2.85
N GLY A 416 7.91 28.01 -3.37
CA GLY A 416 7.79 27.61 -4.77
C GLY A 416 6.49 26.86 -5.06
N ASP A 417 6.21 26.67 -6.34
CA ASP A 417 5.05 25.92 -6.82
C ASP A 417 5.45 24.72 -7.69
N PHE A 418 6.61 24.12 -7.41
CA PHE A 418 7.25 23.09 -8.24
C PHE A 418 7.14 21.68 -7.65
N ALA A 419 6.91 21.56 -6.34
CA ALA A 419 6.91 20.28 -5.64
C ALA A 419 5.80 19.34 -6.12
N SER A 420 4.60 19.83 -6.50
CA SER A 420 3.46 18.97 -6.87
C SER A 420 2.69 19.39 -8.11
N LEU A 421 2.99 20.56 -8.68
CA LEU A 421 2.28 21.02 -9.87
C LEU A 421 2.94 20.52 -11.17
N PRO A 422 2.17 20.35 -12.25
CA PRO A 422 2.69 19.74 -13.48
C PRO A 422 3.89 20.46 -14.09
N PHE A 423 4.76 19.67 -14.71
CA PHE A 423 5.76 20.10 -15.68
C PHE A 423 5.33 19.67 -17.09
N ASP A 424 5.50 20.55 -18.06
CA ASP A 424 5.28 20.25 -19.47
C ASP A 424 6.44 19.40 -20.01
N VAL A 425 6.13 18.38 -20.81
CA VAL A 425 7.13 17.63 -21.57
C VAL A 425 7.50 18.43 -22.82
N ILE A 426 8.63 19.13 -22.81
CA ILE A 426 9.08 19.98 -23.93
C ILE A 426 9.78 19.15 -25.01
N LEU A 427 10.55 18.15 -24.60
CA LEU A 427 11.07 17.11 -25.47
C LEU A 427 10.64 15.77 -24.88
N GLY A 428 9.88 15.01 -25.66
CA GLY A 428 9.51 13.64 -25.31
C GLY A 428 10.75 12.75 -25.12
N PRO A 429 10.59 11.56 -24.53
CA PRO A 429 11.70 10.67 -24.35
C PRO A 429 12.36 10.33 -25.70
N GLU A 430 13.68 10.47 -25.76
CA GLU A 430 14.47 10.21 -26.96
C GLU A 430 15.80 9.54 -26.62
N ARG A 431 16.39 8.84 -27.59
CA ARG A 431 17.74 8.31 -27.50
C ARG A 431 18.72 9.23 -28.23
N ILE A 432 19.79 9.60 -27.53
CA ILE A 432 20.95 10.31 -28.10
C ILE A 432 22.20 9.50 -27.78
N ARG A 433 22.81 8.90 -28.80
CA ARG A 433 23.97 8.01 -28.67
C ARG A 433 23.67 6.87 -27.66
N ASP A 434 24.35 6.90 -26.52
CA ASP A 434 24.28 5.89 -25.45
C ASP A 434 23.49 6.40 -24.24
N THR A 435 22.61 7.37 -24.45
CA THR A 435 21.78 7.98 -23.41
C THR A 435 20.34 8.11 -23.87
N THR A 436 19.40 7.80 -22.98
CA THR A 436 17.99 8.18 -23.12
C THR A 436 17.69 9.37 -22.23
N ARG A 437 16.85 10.29 -22.69
CA ARG A 437 16.52 11.50 -21.91
C ARG A 437 15.11 11.99 -22.17
N VAL A 438 14.60 12.79 -21.24
CA VAL A 438 13.39 13.61 -21.38
C VAL A 438 13.68 15.02 -20.88
N VAL A 439 13.03 16.03 -21.46
CA VAL A 439 13.14 17.43 -21.00
C VAL A 439 11.78 17.92 -20.55
N LEU A 440 11.71 18.29 -19.27
CA LEU A 440 10.52 18.80 -18.61
C LEU A 440 10.71 20.28 -18.29
N ARG A 441 9.65 21.08 -18.38
CA ARG A 441 9.70 22.50 -18.02
C ARG A 441 8.44 22.91 -17.26
N ARG A 442 8.64 23.71 -16.22
CA ARG A 442 7.57 24.43 -15.54
C ARG A 442 7.85 25.93 -15.55
N ASN A 443 6.93 26.70 -16.14
CA ASN A 443 6.91 28.15 -16.01
C ASN A 443 6.11 28.50 -14.76
N GLY A 444 6.74 28.35 -13.60
CA GLY A 444 6.12 28.49 -12.29
C GLY A 444 6.39 29.85 -11.67
N GLY A 445 6.40 29.87 -10.34
CA GLY A 445 6.77 31.04 -9.58
C GLY A 445 7.06 30.72 -8.13
N PHE A 446 7.56 31.73 -7.42
CA PHE A 446 7.84 31.63 -6.00
C PHE A 446 7.44 32.92 -5.27
N ILE A 447 7.22 32.82 -3.97
CA ILE A 447 6.91 33.97 -3.13
C ILE A 447 8.21 34.63 -2.65
N HIS A 448 8.37 35.92 -2.94
CA HIS A 448 9.47 36.76 -2.45
C HIS A 448 8.91 38.04 -1.85
N ASN A 449 9.20 38.32 -0.58
CA ASN A 449 8.71 39.50 0.14
C ASN A 449 7.17 39.70 0.00
N GLY A 450 6.42 38.60 0.10
CA GLY A 450 4.96 38.60 0.01
C GLY A 450 4.39 38.76 -1.41
N LYS A 451 5.22 38.80 -2.45
CA LYS A 451 4.80 38.87 -3.86
C LYS A 451 5.19 37.61 -4.62
N ARG A 452 4.33 37.14 -5.51
CA ARG A 452 4.68 36.03 -6.42
C ARG A 452 5.52 36.57 -7.57
N LEU A 453 6.74 36.05 -7.72
CA LEU A 453 7.64 36.31 -8.83
C LEU A 453 7.73 35.06 -9.73
N PRO A 454 7.75 35.23 -11.06
CA PRO A 454 7.94 34.11 -11.98
C PRO A 454 9.34 33.49 -11.86
N LEU A 455 9.42 32.17 -12.03
CA LEU A 455 10.64 31.38 -12.09
C LEU A 455 10.39 30.22 -13.05
N ASN A 456 11.29 30.00 -14.00
CA ASN A 456 11.16 28.88 -14.93
C ASN A 456 12.19 27.82 -14.54
N ILE A 457 11.75 26.59 -14.31
CA ILE A 457 12.62 25.45 -14.08
C ILE A 457 12.49 24.51 -15.27
N GLU A 458 13.62 24.26 -15.94
CA GLU A 458 13.76 23.17 -16.89
C GLU A 458 14.62 22.07 -16.27
N LYS A 459 14.16 20.82 -16.33
CA LYS A 459 14.93 19.66 -15.88
C LYS A 459 15.09 18.67 -17.03
N THR A 460 16.34 18.30 -17.30
CA THR A 460 16.67 17.21 -18.24
C THR A 460 17.02 15.98 -17.41
N ILE A 461 16.18 14.96 -17.46
CA ILE A 461 16.42 13.68 -16.79
C ILE A 461 16.96 12.71 -17.83
N SER A 462 18.11 12.11 -17.57
CA SER A 462 18.78 11.20 -18.50
C SER A 462 19.28 9.93 -17.82
N LEU A 463 19.16 8.81 -18.52
CA LEU A 463 19.71 7.51 -18.14
C LEU A 463 20.63 7.03 -19.27
N ASP A 464 21.89 6.79 -18.96
CA ASP A 464 22.86 6.25 -19.92
C ASP A 464 23.01 4.72 -19.84
N SER A 465 23.72 4.15 -20.82
CA SER A 465 23.95 2.70 -20.90
C SER A 465 24.84 2.13 -19.80
N SER A 466 25.43 2.96 -18.93
CA SER A 466 26.32 2.53 -17.85
C SER A 466 25.63 2.44 -16.48
N GLY A 467 24.34 2.79 -16.40
CA GLY A 467 23.61 2.86 -15.14
C GLY A 467 23.69 4.24 -14.47
N LYS A 468 24.14 5.27 -15.19
CA LYS A 468 24.19 6.63 -14.67
C LYS A 468 22.88 7.35 -14.95
N LEU A 469 22.16 7.65 -13.87
CA LEU A 469 21.02 8.55 -13.86
C LEU A 469 21.52 9.98 -13.61
N SER A 470 20.98 10.96 -14.33
CA SER A 470 21.33 12.36 -14.11
C SER A 470 20.12 13.28 -14.24
N ALA A 471 20.13 14.35 -13.46
CA ALA A 471 19.20 15.46 -13.55
C ALA A 471 19.99 16.76 -13.73
N VAL A 472 19.80 17.41 -14.87
CA VAL A 472 20.37 18.75 -15.13
C VAL A 472 19.25 19.77 -15.04
N TYR A 473 19.37 20.68 -14.08
CA TYR A 473 18.44 21.77 -13.86
C TYR A 473 18.95 23.04 -14.54
N GLU A 474 18.04 23.77 -15.18
CA GLU A 474 18.25 25.16 -15.61
C GLU A 474 17.15 26.04 -14.99
N LEU A 475 17.55 26.80 -13.98
CA LEU A 475 16.69 27.78 -13.30
C LEU A 475 16.85 29.12 -14.01
N LYS A 476 15.80 29.61 -14.65
CA LYS A 476 15.82 30.88 -15.38
C LYS A 476 15.00 31.92 -14.65
N ASN A 477 15.60 33.10 -14.46
CA ASN A 477 14.95 34.27 -13.88
C ASN A 477 14.37 35.15 -15.01
N PRO A 478 13.05 35.10 -15.30
CA PRO A 478 12.43 35.97 -16.28
C PRO A 478 12.20 37.42 -15.78
N ASN A 479 12.47 37.70 -14.50
CA ASN A 479 12.31 39.04 -13.92
C ASN A 479 13.41 39.99 -14.40
N ALA A 480 13.17 41.30 -14.25
CA ALA A 480 14.17 42.32 -14.53
C ALA A 480 15.25 42.42 -13.44
N GLU A 481 14.87 42.19 -12.19
CA GLU A 481 15.75 42.27 -11.03
C GLU A 481 16.38 40.90 -10.70
N GLN A 482 17.49 40.94 -9.95
CA GLN A 482 18.09 39.72 -9.41
C GLN A 482 17.15 39.07 -8.40
N ILE A 483 17.08 37.74 -8.43
CA ILE A 483 16.40 36.93 -7.42
C ILE A 483 17.43 36.13 -6.62
N GLU A 484 17.09 35.85 -5.37
CA GLU A 484 17.85 34.99 -4.47
C GLU A 484 16.94 33.84 -4.00
N LEU A 485 17.44 32.61 -4.12
CA LEU A 485 16.68 31.39 -3.91
C LEU A 485 17.47 30.46 -2.96
N LYS A 486 16.79 29.86 -1.99
CA LYS A 486 17.24 28.62 -1.33
C LYS A 486 16.58 27.45 -2.07
N PHE A 487 17.16 27.07 -3.21
CA PHE A 487 16.63 25.99 -4.03
C PHE A 487 17.03 24.65 -3.42
N ALA A 488 16.07 23.75 -3.27
CA ALA A 488 16.30 22.45 -2.68
C ALA A 488 15.72 21.33 -3.55
N VAL A 489 16.46 20.24 -3.68
CA VAL A 489 16.02 19.02 -4.38
C VAL A 489 16.05 17.85 -3.39
N GLU A 490 14.86 17.34 -3.07
CA GLU A 490 14.68 16.20 -2.18
C GLU A 490 14.74 14.87 -2.97
N THR A 491 15.51 13.91 -2.45
CA THR A 491 15.55 12.54 -2.95
C THR A 491 15.19 11.58 -1.83
N HIS A 492 14.09 10.86 -1.99
CA HIS A 492 13.64 9.84 -1.05
C HIS A 492 14.12 8.45 -1.46
N LEU A 493 14.71 7.73 -0.51
CA LEU A 493 15.23 6.38 -0.70
C LEU A 493 14.53 5.42 0.27
N SER A 494 13.80 4.45 -0.28
CA SER A 494 13.18 3.38 0.49
C SER A 494 14.24 2.36 0.87
N LEU A 495 14.44 2.19 2.18
CA LEU A 495 15.41 1.26 2.75
C LEU A 495 14.68 0.37 3.75
N MET A 496 15.12 -0.88 3.93
CA MET A 496 14.36 -1.83 4.76
C MET A 496 14.36 -1.52 6.25
N SER A 497 15.41 -0.84 6.71
CA SER A 497 15.58 -0.57 8.11
C SER A 497 16.41 0.67 8.30
N ARG A 498 15.98 1.46 9.27
CA ARG A 498 16.67 2.64 9.75
C ARG A 498 18.02 2.32 10.45
N ASP A 499 18.19 1.09 10.93
CA ASP A 499 19.29 0.70 11.83
C ASP A 499 20.08 -0.54 11.38
N ASN A 500 19.82 -1.09 10.18
CA ASN A 500 20.56 -2.26 9.71
C ASN A 500 22.04 -1.90 9.47
N PRO A 501 23.01 -2.54 10.16
CA PRO A 501 24.43 -2.22 9.99
C PRO A 501 24.99 -2.52 8.59
N ALA A 502 24.28 -3.33 7.79
CA ALA A 502 24.62 -3.61 6.39
C ALA A 502 24.25 -2.46 5.44
N VAL A 503 23.47 -1.48 5.90
CA VAL A 503 22.99 -0.33 5.12
C VAL A 503 23.57 0.95 5.70
N HIS A 504 24.33 1.69 4.92
CA HIS A 504 25.00 2.87 5.43
C HIS A 504 25.31 3.90 4.35
N PHE A 505 25.27 5.16 4.77
CA PHE A 505 25.69 6.31 3.99
C PHE A 505 27.13 6.72 4.36
N PHE A 506 27.82 7.28 3.38
CA PHE A 506 29.07 8.02 3.55
C PHE A 506 28.86 9.43 2.97
N ILE A 507 28.93 10.44 3.84
CA ILE A 507 28.74 11.85 3.48
C ILE A 507 29.90 12.67 4.09
N PRO A 508 30.81 13.23 3.27
CA PRO A 508 31.02 12.93 1.84
C PRO A 508 31.39 11.45 1.61
N ARG A 509 31.40 10.98 0.36
CA ARG A 509 31.68 9.59 -0.03
C ARG A 509 32.99 9.06 0.57
N GLU A 510 34.01 9.90 0.67
CA GLU A 510 35.33 9.54 1.20
C GLU A 510 35.38 9.50 2.74
N SER A 511 34.28 9.83 3.42
CA SER A 511 34.17 9.79 4.86
C SER A 511 34.45 8.38 5.40
N PRO A 512 35.26 8.21 6.46
CA PRO A 512 35.43 6.92 7.11
C PRO A 512 34.25 6.56 8.02
N HIS A 513 33.26 7.45 8.19
CA HIS A 513 32.16 7.29 9.13
C HIS A 513 30.93 6.75 8.43
N LYS A 514 30.44 5.60 8.91
CA LYS A 514 29.18 5.01 8.47
C LYS A 514 28.03 5.73 9.17
N ILE A 515 27.13 6.30 8.38
CA ILE A 515 25.90 6.95 8.86
C ILE A 515 24.75 5.98 8.64
N ARG A 516 23.93 5.76 9.67
CA ARG A 516 22.74 4.90 9.53
C ARG A 516 21.59 5.63 8.84
N PRO A 517 20.72 4.93 8.08
CA PRO A 517 19.57 5.55 7.42
C PRO A 517 18.63 6.32 8.35
N GLY A 518 18.53 5.89 9.60
CA GLY A 518 17.67 6.47 10.64
C GLY A 518 18.18 7.75 11.29
N GLU A 519 19.36 8.24 10.91
CA GLU A 519 19.97 9.42 11.51
C GLU A 519 19.47 10.72 10.87
N MET A 520 19.56 11.80 11.64
CA MET A 520 19.21 13.15 11.21
C MET A 520 20.46 14.02 11.29
N LEU A 521 20.98 14.44 10.14
CA LEU A 521 22.29 15.09 10.03
C LEU A 521 22.23 16.24 9.01
N GLU A 522 23.11 17.22 9.22
CA GLU A 522 23.32 18.37 8.35
C GLU A 522 24.80 18.47 7.97
N PHE A 523 25.05 18.75 6.69
CA PHE A 523 26.39 18.93 6.16
C PHE A 523 26.41 20.23 5.34
N ALA A 524 27.26 21.18 5.70
CA ALA A 524 27.24 22.51 5.11
C ALA A 524 27.72 22.57 3.65
N GLU A 525 28.68 21.73 3.28
CA GLU A 525 29.30 21.76 1.94
C GLU A 525 29.74 20.36 1.53
N VAL A 526 29.03 19.77 0.57
CA VAL A 526 29.21 18.40 0.08
C VAL A 526 29.07 18.40 -1.44
N GLU A 527 29.89 17.60 -2.12
CA GLU A 527 29.84 17.43 -3.59
C GLU A 527 29.45 16.00 -3.99
N ASN A 528 29.43 15.06 -3.04
CA ASN A 528 29.16 13.66 -3.29
C ASN A 528 28.71 12.92 -2.02
N TYR A 529 28.04 11.78 -2.21
CA TYR A 529 27.83 10.79 -1.16
C TYR A 529 27.78 9.38 -1.75
N ALA A 530 27.87 8.36 -0.90
CA ALA A 530 27.54 6.99 -1.27
C ALA A 530 26.56 6.37 -0.30
N LEU A 531 25.60 5.61 -0.83
CA LEU A 531 24.78 4.65 -0.11
C LEU A 531 25.27 3.25 -0.48
N ILE A 532 25.59 2.45 0.54
CA ILE A 532 25.91 1.04 0.39
C ILE A 532 24.84 0.23 1.09
N ASP A 533 24.12 -0.58 0.32
CA ASP A 533 23.18 -1.59 0.84
C ASP A 533 23.73 -2.99 0.56
N GLU A 534 24.43 -3.54 1.55
CA GLU A 534 24.99 -4.90 1.44
C GLU A 534 23.92 -5.98 1.60
N ALA A 535 22.78 -5.65 2.23
CA ALA A 535 21.69 -6.59 2.39
C ALA A 535 20.97 -6.85 1.05
N ASP A 536 20.89 -5.82 0.22
CA ASP A 536 20.25 -5.87 -1.10
C ASP A 536 21.21 -5.96 -2.28
N GLY A 537 22.52 -5.87 -2.04
CA GLY A 537 23.54 -6.07 -3.06
C GLY A 537 23.60 -4.93 -4.09
N PHE A 538 23.46 -3.69 -3.65
CA PHE A 538 23.64 -2.52 -4.52
C PHE A 538 24.42 -1.39 -3.82
N ALA A 539 24.96 -0.51 -4.66
CA ALA A 539 25.55 0.75 -4.23
C ALA A 539 25.01 1.88 -5.12
N LEU A 540 24.79 3.04 -4.51
CA LEU A 540 24.42 4.28 -5.18
C LEU A 540 25.46 5.32 -4.82
N GLU A 541 26.16 5.85 -5.82
CA GLU A 541 27.11 6.95 -5.65
C GLU A 541 26.55 8.20 -6.31
N ALA A 542 26.42 9.28 -5.55
CA ALA A 542 25.92 10.55 -6.02
C ALA A 542 27.06 11.57 -6.17
N GLU A 543 27.02 12.36 -7.24
CA GLU A 543 27.92 13.49 -7.49
C GLU A 543 27.09 14.69 -7.96
N PHE A 544 27.37 15.88 -7.42
CA PHE A 544 26.58 17.08 -7.69
C PHE A 544 27.41 18.36 -7.46
N ASP A 545 26.90 19.48 -7.96
CA ASP A 545 27.46 20.79 -7.63
C ASP A 545 27.40 21.02 -6.11
N SER A 546 28.50 21.50 -5.51
CA SER A 546 28.63 21.73 -4.06
C SER A 546 27.35 22.30 -3.42
N ALA A 547 26.82 21.57 -2.44
CA ALA A 547 25.52 21.81 -1.80
C ALA A 547 25.59 21.59 -0.29
N GLU A 548 24.67 22.20 0.43
CA GLU A 548 24.30 21.77 1.77
C GLU A 548 23.44 20.50 1.67
N ILE A 549 23.67 19.52 2.54
CA ILE A 549 22.92 18.25 2.59
C ILE A 549 22.21 18.11 3.93
N TRP A 550 20.89 17.93 3.89
CA TRP A 550 20.11 17.49 5.04
C TRP A 550 19.69 16.03 4.84
N MET A 551 19.87 15.23 5.89
CA MET A 551 19.45 13.83 5.93
C MET A 551 18.49 13.63 7.09
N PHE A 552 17.38 12.92 6.89
CA PHE A 552 16.47 12.53 7.98
C PHE A 552 15.58 11.34 7.58
N PRO A 553 15.13 10.52 8.54
CA PRO A 553 14.16 9.46 8.29
C PRO A 553 12.74 10.01 8.21
N ILE A 554 11.92 9.38 7.38
CA ILE A 554 10.47 9.54 7.35
C ILE A 554 9.81 8.28 7.92
N GLU A 555 8.86 8.52 8.81
CA GLU A 555 8.22 7.49 9.61
C GLU A 555 6.72 7.76 9.68
N THR A 556 5.93 6.70 9.63
CA THR A 556 4.47 6.75 9.72
C THR A 556 4.01 6.15 11.05
N VAL A 557 2.86 6.60 11.56
CA VAL A 557 2.18 5.93 12.67
C VAL A 557 1.11 4.99 12.10
N SER A 558 1.27 3.69 12.33
CA SER A 558 0.37 2.66 11.81
C SER A 558 -0.31 1.91 12.96
N ASN A 559 -1.54 1.44 12.71
CA ASN A 559 -2.16 0.45 13.57
C ASN A 559 -1.66 -0.97 13.23
N SER A 560 -1.56 -1.83 14.24
CA SER A 560 -1.25 -3.26 14.13
C SER A 560 -2.16 -4.05 15.09
N GLU A 561 -2.19 -5.37 14.98
CA GLU A 561 -2.91 -6.26 15.90
C GLU A 561 -2.45 -6.14 17.36
N SER A 562 -1.28 -5.57 17.60
CA SER A 562 -0.70 -5.35 18.94
C SER A 562 -0.66 -3.87 19.35
N GLY A 563 -1.34 -2.99 18.61
CA GLY A 563 -1.47 -1.55 18.91
C GLY A 563 -0.69 -0.64 17.96
N PHE A 564 -0.74 0.67 18.23
CA PHE A 564 -0.09 1.69 17.40
C PHE A 564 1.43 1.64 17.52
N GLU A 565 2.11 1.80 16.39
CA GLU A 565 3.56 1.85 16.33
C GLU A 565 4.05 2.76 15.22
N ARG A 566 5.33 3.15 15.32
CA ARG A 566 6.02 3.90 14.30
C ARG A 566 6.73 2.96 13.35
N VAL A 567 6.57 3.21 12.05
CA VAL A 567 7.17 2.42 10.98
C VAL A 567 8.03 3.33 10.12
N TYR A 568 9.30 2.98 9.99
CA TYR A 568 10.23 3.64 9.08
C TYR A 568 9.88 3.31 7.62
N GLN A 569 9.78 4.33 6.77
CA GLN A 569 9.42 4.16 5.36
C GLN A 569 10.60 4.42 4.42
N GLU A 570 11.43 5.42 4.75
CA GLU A 570 12.44 5.96 3.83
C GLU A 570 13.40 6.92 4.53
N THR A 571 14.55 7.16 3.90
CA THR A 571 15.48 8.25 4.23
C THR A 571 15.33 9.33 3.16
N SER A 572 15.18 10.58 3.61
CA SER A 572 15.28 11.77 2.76
C SER A 572 16.72 12.30 2.73
N LEU A 573 17.18 12.70 1.55
CA LEU A 573 18.36 13.52 1.32
C LEU A 573 17.95 14.78 0.58
N VAL A 574 18.23 15.96 1.15
CA VAL A 574 17.88 17.26 0.58
C VAL A 574 19.15 17.97 0.14
N HIS A 575 19.27 18.27 -1.15
CA HIS A 575 20.38 19.01 -1.73
C HIS A 575 20.01 20.48 -1.85
N ILE A 576 20.75 21.37 -1.19
CA ILE A 576 20.37 22.77 -1.02
C ILE A 576 21.45 23.70 -1.57
N TRP A 577 21.01 24.64 -2.40
CA TRP A 577 21.85 25.69 -2.96
C TRP A 577 21.29 27.07 -2.67
N GLN A 578 22.18 27.97 -2.24
CA GLN A 578 21.91 29.41 -2.22
C GLN A 578 22.27 29.99 -3.59
N ILE A 579 21.26 30.41 -4.34
CA ILE A 579 21.41 30.82 -5.74
C ILE A 579 20.98 32.27 -5.91
N ALA A 580 21.89 33.10 -6.45
CA ALA A 580 21.56 34.41 -6.99
C ALA A 580 21.50 34.36 -8.52
N ILE A 581 20.38 34.75 -9.12
CA ILE A 581 20.18 34.75 -10.58
C ILE A 581 19.83 36.17 -11.03
N LYS A 582 20.71 36.79 -11.83
CA LYS A 582 20.45 38.10 -12.44
C LYS A 582 19.21 38.07 -13.34
N GLY A 583 18.55 39.20 -13.51
CA GLY A 583 17.40 39.31 -14.41
C GLY A 583 17.72 38.86 -15.84
N GLY A 584 16.86 38.01 -16.40
CA GLY A 584 17.02 37.40 -17.72
C GLY A 584 18.06 36.27 -17.81
N ALA A 585 18.84 36.02 -16.76
CA ALA A 585 19.88 34.98 -16.74
C ALA A 585 19.33 33.62 -16.29
N SER A 586 20.16 32.58 -16.43
CA SER A 586 19.90 31.26 -15.89
C SER A 586 21.07 30.75 -15.04
N ARG A 587 20.75 29.87 -14.09
CA ARG A 587 21.70 29.06 -13.33
C ARG A 587 21.51 27.60 -13.70
N LYS A 588 22.61 26.90 -13.97
CA LYS A 588 22.60 25.45 -14.17
C LYS A 588 23.07 24.74 -12.90
N LEU A 589 22.42 23.63 -12.60
CA LEU A 589 22.81 22.69 -11.54
C LEU A 589 22.77 21.27 -12.08
N LYS A 590 23.65 20.42 -11.59
CA LYS A 590 23.74 19.02 -12.02
C LYS A 590 23.79 18.09 -10.82
N LEU A 591 22.98 17.04 -10.89
CA LEU A 591 23.05 15.90 -9.99
C LEU A 591 23.16 14.61 -10.82
N GLU A 592 24.00 13.69 -10.36
CA GLU A 592 24.24 12.41 -11.01
C GLU A 592 24.28 11.30 -9.97
N TRP A 593 23.68 10.15 -10.30
CA TRP A 593 23.66 8.94 -9.49
C TRP A 593 24.14 7.76 -10.34
N ASN A 594 25.24 7.16 -9.93
CA ASN A 594 25.72 5.90 -10.48
C ASN A 594 25.18 4.77 -9.59
N ILE A 595 24.23 4.00 -10.10
CA ILE A 595 23.62 2.88 -9.39
C ILE A 595 24.17 1.59 -9.98
N ARG A 596 24.75 0.74 -9.14
CA ARG A 596 25.37 -0.52 -9.59
C ARG A 596 25.12 -1.67 -8.63
N ALA A 597 25.19 -2.88 -9.17
CA ALA A 597 25.32 -4.09 -8.39
C ALA A 597 26.60 -4.08 -7.55
N LYS A 598 26.54 -4.69 -6.37
CA LYS A 598 27.68 -4.87 -5.49
C LYS A 598 28.10 -6.34 -5.40
#